data_AF-A0A2V6B4Y3-F1
#
_entry.id   AF-A0A2V6B4Y3-F1
#
_cell.length_a   1.000
_cell.length_b   1.000
_cell.length_c   1.000
_cell.angle_alpha   90.00
_cell.angle_beta   90.00
_cell.angle_gamma   90.00
#
_symmetry.space_group_name_H-M   'P 1'
#
loop_
_entity.id
_entity.type
_entity.pdbx_description
1 polymer ?
#
loop_
_entity_poly.entity_id
_entity_poly.type
_entity_poly.pdbx_seq_one_letter_code
_entity_poly.pdbx_strand_id
1 'polypeptide(L)'
;MKNPDLRSPCDKVGGLVYFGRMVDQIRAHANGELPPEYQANLGKGLDEHCVNFLGVSYDLLVQYVNEAVFDEAILESCFGMGHRPSEAETYIWNEFMLKRGWHDDASQTVKQLKREQGLTARSEIETIFQLIDAAEGRTVRTNHYDGSYLDQISLVVGGRRHSRLSSCSHLNGF
;
A
#
# COMPACT_ATOMS: atom_id res chain seq x y z
N MET A 1 -2.50 -13.60 15.63
CA MET A 1 -1.12 -13.51 15.13
C MET A 1 -0.35 -12.60 16.05
N LYS A 2 0.94 -12.87 16.28
CA LYS A 2 1.82 -11.92 16.98
C LYS A 2 1.96 -10.73 16.03
N ASN A 3 1.68 -9.50 16.49
CA ASN A 3 1.85 -8.31 15.66
C ASN A 3 3.36 -8.06 15.53
N PRO A 4 4.01 -8.34 14.38
CA PRO A 4 5.39 -7.93 14.24
C PRO A 4 5.40 -6.40 14.24
N ASP A 5 6.41 -5.78 14.86
CA ASP A 5 6.55 -4.32 14.93
C ASP A 5 6.98 -3.76 13.56
N LEU A 6 6.13 -3.96 12.55
CA LEU A 6 6.29 -3.50 11.18
C LEU A 6 5.40 -2.27 11.00
N ARG A 7 5.84 -1.30 10.22
CA ARG A 7 4.98 -0.16 9.86
C ARG A 7 3.87 -0.56 8.88
N SER A 8 2.87 0.31 8.70
CA SER A 8 1.82 0.07 7.71
C SER A 8 2.43 0.05 6.31
N PRO A 9 1.95 -0.81 5.38
CA PRO A 9 2.36 -0.74 3.98
C PRO A 9 2.03 0.61 3.32
N CYS A 10 1.11 1.40 3.90
CA CYS A 10 0.76 2.73 3.43
C CYS A 10 1.77 3.82 3.81
N ASP A 11 2.65 3.54 4.78
CA ASP A 11 3.63 4.51 5.25
C ASP A 11 4.74 4.68 4.20
N LYS A 12 5.11 5.94 3.95
CA LYS A 12 6.02 6.31 2.86
C LYS A 12 7.43 6.54 3.35
N VAL A 13 8.40 6.14 2.53
CA VAL A 13 9.81 6.54 2.63
C VAL A 13 10.21 7.08 1.27
N GLY A 14 10.78 8.29 1.22
CA GLY A 14 11.13 8.96 -0.05
C GLY A 14 9.95 9.08 -1.03
N GLY A 15 8.71 9.15 -0.51
CA GLY A 15 7.49 9.23 -1.32
C GLY A 15 6.93 7.88 -1.80
N LEU A 16 7.64 6.76 -1.59
CA LEU A 16 7.19 5.41 -1.98
C LEU A 16 6.49 4.70 -0.83
N VAL A 17 5.27 4.23 -1.07
CA VAL A 17 4.60 3.27 -0.18
C VAL A 17 5.32 1.93 -0.22
N TYR A 18 5.10 1.10 0.79
CA TYR A 18 5.65 -0.25 0.97
C TYR A 18 7.15 -0.35 1.21
N PHE A 19 8.00 0.51 0.63
CA PHE A 19 9.45 0.40 0.75
C PHE A 19 9.92 0.30 2.20
N GLY A 20 9.48 1.22 3.07
CA GLY A 20 9.86 1.19 4.49
C GLY A 20 9.40 -0.08 5.21
N ARG A 21 8.25 -0.64 4.82
CA ARG A 21 7.77 -1.91 5.38
C ARG A 21 8.62 -3.10 4.95
N MET A 22 9.04 -3.14 3.69
CA MET A 22 9.98 -4.16 3.20
C MET A 22 11.32 -4.08 3.96
N VAL A 23 11.81 -2.88 4.23
CA VAL A 23 12.99 -2.66 5.10
C VAL A 23 12.76 -3.21 6.51
N ASP A 24 11.61 -2.92 7.14
CA ASP A 24 11.29 -3.47 8.46
C ASP A 24 11.24 -5.00 8.46
N GLN A 25 10.70 -5.63 7.42
CA GLN A 25 10.66 -7.09 7.28
C GLN A 25 12.06 -7.69 7.19
N ILE A 26 12.96 -7.08 6.41
CA ILE A 26 14.35 -7.51 6.30
C ILE A 26 15.07 -7.40 7.65
N ARG A 27 14.90 -6.28 8.36
CA ARG A 27 15.49 -6.08 9.70
C ARG A 27 14.96 -7.09 10.71
N ALA A 28 13.64 -7.28 10.76
CA ALA A 28 13.01 -8.25 11.65
C ALA A 28 13.47 -9.69 11.32
N HIS A 29 13.66 -10.02 10.05
CA HIS A 29 14.20 -11.31 9.65
C HIS A 29 15.64 -11.51 10.10
N ALA A 30 16.49 -10.50 9.91
CA ALA A 30 17.89 -10.53 10.35
C ALA A 30 18.02 -10.71 11.88
N ASN A 31 17.08 -10.17 12.65
CA ASN A 31 17.04 -10.32 14.11
C ASN A 31 16.34 -11.61 14.60
N GLY A 32 15.79 -12.44 13.70
CA GLY A 32 15.01 -13.63 14.07
C GLY A 32 13.65 -13.30 14.71
N GLU A 33 13.14 -12.10 14.51
CA GLU A 33 11.90 -11.58 15.09
C GLU A 33 10.71 -11.68 14.11
N LEU A 34 10.98 -11.89 12.82
CA LEU A 34 9.94 -12.01 11.80
C LEU A 34 9.17 -13.34 11.95
N PRO A 35 7.83 -13.32 12.10
CA PRO A 35 7.05 -14.55 12.24
C PRO A 35 7.16 -15.48 11.01
N PRO A 36 7.12 -16.82 11.17
CA PRO A 36 7.31 -17.78 10.09
C PRO A 36 6.39 -17.58 8.88
N GLU A 37 5.15 -17.14 9.12
CA GLU A 37 4.16 -16.88 8.07
C GLU A 37 4.57 -15.73 7.12
N TYR A 38 5.40 -14.79 7.58
CA TYR A 38 5.94 -13.72 6.74
C TYR A 38 7.21 -14.16 6.00
N GLN A 39 7.99 -15.08 6.58
CA GLN A 39 9.27 -15.53 6.01
C GLN A 39 9.11 -16.20 4.64
N ALA A 40 8.02 -16.96 4.44
CA ALA A 40 7.75 -17.68 3.19
C ALA A 40 7.61 -16.74 1.96
N ASN A 41 7.29 -15.48 2.20
CA ASN A 41 6.99 -14.47 1.18
C ASN A 41 8.11 -13.43 1.00
N LEU A 42 9.20 -13.50 1.77
CA LEU A 42 10.33 -12.58 1.61
C LEU A 42 10.88 -12.61 0.19
N GLY A 43 11.05 -11.43 -0.41
CA GLY A 43 11.55 -11.27 -1.77
C GLY A 43 10.57 -11.68 -2.87
N LYS A 44 9.30 -11.96 -2.54
CA LYS A 44 8.26 -12.36 -3.49
C LYS A 44 7.06 -11.40 -3.43
N GLY A 45 6.24 -11.41 -4.48
CA GLY A 45 4.99 -10.66 -4.50
C GLY A 45 5.23 -9.15 -4.39
N LEU A 46 4.82 -8.52 -3.29
CA LEU A 46 5.00 -7.09 -3.09
C LEU A 46 6.48 -6.68 -3.01
N ASP A 47 7.33 -7.51 -2.38
CA ASP A 47 8.78 -7.27 -2.31
C ASP A 47 9.39 -7.29 -3.70
N GLU A 48 9.04 -8.31 -4.49
CA GLU A 48 9.48 -8.48 -5.87
C GLU A 48 9.05 -7.29 -6.75
N HIS A 49 7.80 -6.84 -6.63
CA HIS A 49 7.34 -5.64 -7.33
C HIS A 49 8.16 -4.41 -6.95
N CYS A 50 8.51 -4.24 -5.67
CA CYS A 50 9.23 -3.07 -5.19
C CYS A 50 10.69 -3.05 -5.67
N VAL A 51 11.40 -4.17 -5.57
CA VAL A 51 12.79 -4.24 -6.03
C VAL A 51 12.90 -4.16 -7.56
N ASN A 52 11.93 -4.72 -8.30
CA ASN A 52 11.84 -4.57 -9.75
C ASN A 52 11.57 -3.12 -10.16
N PHE A 53 10.70 -2.40 -9.44
CA PHE A 53 10.44 -0.98 -9.69
C PHE A 53 11.67 -0.11 -9.45
N LEU A 54 12.47 -0.45 -8.43
CA LEU A 54 13.73 0.22 -8.11
C LEU A 54 14.91 -0.27 -8.96
N GLY A 55 14.74 -1.29 -9.81
CA GLY A 55 15.81 -1.83 -10.64
C GLY A 55 16.96 -2.49 -9.87
N VAL A 56 16.70 -3.05 -8.69
CA VAL A 56 17.69 -3.75 -7.85
C VAL A 56 17.25 -5.18 -7.54
N SER A 57 18.18 -6.05 -7.15
CA SER A 57 17.82 -7.38 -6.63
C SER A 57 17.43 -7.30 -5.15
N TYR A 58 16.62 -8.25 -4.69
CA TYR A 58 16.28 -8.36 -3.28
C TYR A 58 17.52 -8.59 -2.40
N ASP A 59 18.45 -9.44 -2.83
CA ASP A 59 19.69 -9.70 -2.09
C ASP A 59 20.54 -8.44 -1.93
N LEU A 60 20.59 -7.57 -2.94
CA LEU A 60 21.30 -6.30 -2.85
C LEU A 60 20.61 -5.34 -1.87
N LEU A 61 19.28 -5.28 -1.88
CA LEU A 61 18.55 -4.50 -0.88
C LEU A 61 18.85 -5.00 0.54
N VAL A 62 18.89 -6.33 0.75
CA VAL A 62 19.26 -6.91 2.06
C VAL A 62 20.65 -6.44 2.51
N GLN A 63 21.63 -6.36 1.59
CA GLN A 63 22.95 -5.82 1.91
C GLN A 63 22.87 -4.36 2.37
N TYR A 64 22.17 -3.50 1.62
CA TYR A 64 22.01 -2.09 2.00
C TYR A 64 21.31 -1.90 3.35
N VAL A 65 20.30 -2.72 3.65
CA VAL A 65 19.60 -2.69 4.95
C VAL A 65 20.54 -3.05 6.10
N ASN A 66 21.51 -3.94 5.89
CA ASN A 66 22.49 -4.31 6.90
C ASN A 66 23.61 -3.28 7.07
N GLU A 67 23.86 -2.45 6.06
CA GLU A 67 24.93 -1.43 6.07
C GLU A 67 24.46 -0.06 6.57
N ALA A 68 23.16 0.25 6.47
CA ALA A 68 22.61 1.57 6.78
C ALA A 68 21.48 1.52 7.83
N VAL A 69 21.51 2.49 8.75
CA VAL A 69 20.50 2.63 9.82
C VAL A 69 19.26 3.36 9.35
N PHE A 70 19.39 4.32 8.43
CA PHE A 70 18.29 5.19 7.99
C PHE A 70 17.68 4.71 6.68
N ASP A 71 16.35 4.71 6.61
CA ASP A 71 15.61 4.20 5.45
C ASP A 71 15.86 5.05 4.20
N GLU A 72 16.02 6.37 4.37
CA GLU A 72 16.35 7.29 3.27
C GLU A 72 17.72 6.96 2.68
N ALA A 73 18.70 6.59 3.50
CA ALA A 73 20.02 6.21 3.02
C ALA A 73 19.99 4.89 2.24
N ILE A 74 19.19 3.91 2.70
CA ILE A 74 18.98 2.65 1.98
C ILE A 74 18.32 2.93 0.62
N LEU A 75 17.28 3.77 0.60
CA LEU A 75 16.56 4.13 -0.62
C LEU A 75 17.46 4.86 -1.62
N GLU A 76 18.29 5.80 -1.15
CA GLU A 76 19.28 6.50 -1.98
C GLU A 76 20.33 5.54 -2.57
N SER A 77 20.77 4.52 -1.83
CA SER A 77 21.64 3.45 -2.36
C SER A 77 20.95 2.64 -3.46
N CYS A 78 19.65 2.32 -3.31
CA CYS A 78 18.87 1.68 -4.36
C CYS A 78 18.81 2.54 -5.63
N PHE A 79 18.58 3.85 -5.48
CA PHE A 79 18.56 4.79 -6.61
C PHE A 79 19.91 4.92 -7.31
N GLY A 80 21.01 4.85 -6.56
CA GLY A 80 22.36 4.94 -7.12
C GLY A 80 22.77 3.74 -7.98
N MET A 81 22.33 2.53 -7.60
CA MET A 81 22.63 1.31 -8.34
C MET A 81 21.58 0.98 -9.42
N GLY A 82 20.31 1.28 -9.15
CA GLY A 82 19.18 0.91 -9.98
C GLY A 82 18.54 2.12 -10.65
N HIS A 83 17.23 2.26 -10.43
CA HIS A 83 16.39 3.29 -11.01
C HIS A 83 15.94 4.28 -9.94
N ARG A 84 16.07 5.59 -10.23
CA ARG A 84 15.40 6.64 -9.46
C ARG A 84 14.10 7.01 -10.16
N PRO A 85 12.94 6.66 -9.59
CA PRO A 85 11.66 7.02 -10.18
C PRO A 85 11.48 8.54 -10.26
N SER A 86 10.93 8.99 -11.38
CA SER A 86 10.36 10.32 -11.52
C SER A 86 9.13 10.50 -10.61
N GLU A 87 8.66 11.73 -10.49
CA GLU A 87 7.41 12.03 -9.76
C GLU A 87 6.21 11.29 -10.36
N ALA A 88 6.14 11.19 -11.69
CA ALA A 88 5.07 10.48 -12.40
C ALA A 88 5.11 8.97 -12.12
N GLU A 89 6.30 8.36 -12.16
CA GLU A 89 6.47 6.94 -11.83
C GLU A 89 6.16 6.67 -10.35
N THR A 90 6.57 7.55 -9.45
CA THR A 90 6.25 7.50 -8.02
C THR A 90 4.74 7.55 -7.77
N TYR A 91 4.03 8.44 -8.49
CA TYR A 91 2.58 8.50 -8.43
C TYR A 91 1.93 7.20 -8.90
N ILE A 92 2.33 6.70 -10.07
CA ILE A 92 1.80 5.45 -10.65
C ILE A 92 2.07 4.27 -9.71
N TRP A 93 3.28 4.16 -9.16
CA TRP A 93 3.66 3.15 -8.18
C TRP A 93 2.73 3.17 -6.96
N ASN A 94 2.56 4.35 -6.36
CA ASN A 94 1.72 4.50 -5.17
C ASN A 94 0.26 4.14 -5.46
N GLU A 95 -0.30 4.61 -6.57
CA GLU A 95 -1.68 4.29 -6.95
C GLU A 95 -1.88 2.80 -7.26
N PHE A 96 -0.91 2.18 -7.93
CA PHE A 96 -0.90 0.75 -8.20
C PHE A 96 -0.87 -0.06 -6.91
N MET A 97 0.08 0.23 -6.02
CA MET A 97 0.28 -0.52 -4.78
C MET A 97 -0.88 -0.36 -3.78
N LEU A 98 -1.42 0.85 -3.64
CA LEU A 98 -2.57 1.10 -2.76
C LEU A 98 -3.83 0.35 -3.21
N LYS A 99 -3.97 0.06 -4.50
CA LYS A 99 -5.11 -0.65 -5.10
C LYS A 99 -4.82 -2.12 -5.41
N ARG A 100 -3.61 -2.62 -5.11
CA ARG A 100 -3.23 -4.00 -5.41
C ARG A 100 -4.20 -4.99 -4.74
N GLY A 101 -4.75 -5.90 -5.53
CA GLY A 101 -5.80 -6.83 -5.13
C GLY A 101 -7.23 -6.38 -5.45
N TRP A 102 -7.43 -5.13 -5.87
CA TRP A 102 -8.74 -4.60 -6.24
C TRP A 102 -8.94 -4.67 -7.75
N HIS A 103 -9.73 -5.66 -8.18
CA HIS A 103 -10.06 -5.91 -9.59
C HIS A 103 -8.83 -6.16 -10.48
N ASP A 104 -7.76 -6.69 -9.89
CA ASP A 104 -6.56 -7.12 -10.59
C ASP A 104 -6.30 -8.63 -10.38
N ASP A 105 -5.17 -9.11 -10.89
CA ASP A 105 -4.72 -10.50 -10.80
C ASP A 105 -4.52 -11.02 -9.36
N ALA A 106 -4.30 -10.15 -8.36
CA ALA A 106 -4.18 -10.56 -6.96
C ALA A 106 -5.53 -10.60 -6.21
N SER A 107 -6.64 -10.30 -6.87
CA SER A 107 -7.98 -10.33 -6.25
C SER A 107 -8.31 -11.69 -5.60
N GLN A 108 -7.87 -12.79 -6.21
CA GLN A 108 -8.10 -14.13 -5.66
C GLN A 108 -7.26 -14.36 -4.39
N THR A 109 -6.02 -13.87 -4.38
CA THR A 109 -5.15 -13.92 -3.20
C THR A 109 -5.76 -13.14 -2.03
N VAL A 110 -6.28 -11.93 -2.27
CA VAL A 110 -6.98 -11.15 -1.22
C VAL A 110 -8.17 -11.94 -0.66
N LYS A 111 -9.01 -12.53 -1.51
CA LYS A 111 -10.16 -13.33 -1.07
C LYS A 111 -9.74 -14.55 -0.27
N GLN A 112 -8.68 -15.25 -0.70
CA GLN A 112 -8.14 -16.41 0.00
C GLN A 112 -7.62 -16.04 1.38
N LEU A 113 -6.72 -15.04 1.47
CA LEU A 113 -6.13 -14.61 2.72
C LEU A 113 -7.18 -14.02 3.68
N LYS A 114 -8.18 -13.29 3.18
CA LYS A 114 -9.32 -12.85 4.01
C LYS A 114 -10.05 -14.01 4.67
N ARG A 115 -10.21 -15.14 3.97
CA ARG A 115 -10.82 -16.36 4.54
C ARG A 115 -9.93 -16.97 5.61
N GLU A 116 -8.65 -17.14 5.32
CA GLU A 116 -7.66 -17.73 6.25
C GLU A 116 -7.52 -16.92 7.54
N GLN A 117 -7.63 -15.59 7.44
CA GLN A 117 -7.55 -14.68 8.58
C GLN A 117 -8.88 -14.46 9.31
N GLY A 118 -9.98 -15.09 8.86
CA GLY A 118 -11.31 -14.89 9.46
C GLY A 118 -11.90 -13.49 9.26
N LEU A 119 -11.45 -12.76 8.22
CA LEU A 119 -11.83 -11.37 7.92
C LEU A 119 -12.89 -11.25 6.81
N THR A 120 -13.61 -12.33 6.52
CA THR A 120 -14.61 -12.38 5.43
C THR A 120 -15.76 -11.40 5.62
N ALA A 121 -16.17 -11.14 6.86
CA ALA A 121 -17.25 -10.22 7.20
C ALA A 121 -16.88 -8.74 7.04
N ARG A 122 -15.59 -8.42 6.88
CA ARG A 122 -15.10 -7.05 6.71
C ARG A 122 -15.12 -6.63 5.25
N SER A 123 -16.25 -6.07 4.79
CA SER A 123 -16.48 -5.67 3.41
C SER A 123 -15.58 -4.52 2.95
N GLU A 124 -15.09 -3.70 3.86
CA GLU A 124 -14.18 -2.57 3.62
C GLU A 124 -12.75 -2.98 3.25
N ILE A 125 -12.40 -4.27 3.39
CA ILE A 125 -11.09 -4.81 3.00
C ILE A 125 -11.18 -5.31 1.55
N GLU A 126 -10.67 -4.52 0.62
CA GLU A 126 -10.66 -4.80 -0.82
C GLU A 126 -9.25 -4.96 -1.39
N THR A 127 -8.22 -4.44 -0.71
CA THR A 127 -6.83 -4.46 -1.17
C THR A 127 -5.91 -5.26 -0.24
N ILE A 128 -4.74 -5.65 -0.74
CA ILE A 128 -3.73 -6.35 0.06
C ILE A 128 -3.27 -5.47 1.24
N PHE A 129 -3.10 -4.17 1.05
CA PHE A 129 -2.66 -3.26 2.11
C PHE A 129 -3.68 -3.18 3.25
N GLN A 130 -4.96 -3.04 2.89
CA GLN A 130 -6.06 -3.03 3.87
C GLN A 130 -6.14 -4.36 4.63
N LEU A 131 -5.90 -5.47 3.94
CA LEU A 131 -5.85 -6.79 4.56
C LEU A 131 -4.71 -6.90 5.57
N ILE A 132 -3.50 -6.45 5.19
CA ILE A 132 -2.32 -6.43 6.07
C ILE A 132 -2.60 -5.58 7.32
N ASP A 133 -3.08 -4.35 7.14
CA ASP A 133 -3.38 -3.46 8.26
C ASP A 133 -4.45 -4.06 9.18
N ALA A 134 -5.52 -4.64 8.62
CA ALA A 134 -6.56 -5.30 9.42
C ALA A 134 -6.04 -6.52 10.18
N ALA A 135 -5.22 -7.36 9.53
CA ALA A 135 -4.61 -8.54 10.11
C ALA A 135 -3.67 -8.19 11.27
N GLU A 136 -3.00 -7.04 11.20
CA GLU A 136 -2.11 -6.49 12.22
C GLU A 136 -2.83 -5.62 13.25
N GLY A 137 -4.17 -5.58 13.21
CA GLY A 137 -5.00 -4.87 14.18
C GLY A 137 -5.03 -3.35 14.01
N ARG A 138 -4.55 -2.81 12.88
CA ARG A 138 -4.65 -1.38 12.55
C ARG A 138 -6.02 -1.04 11.96
N THR A 139 -6.38 0.24 12.07
CA THR A 139 -7.56 0.79 11.39
C THR A 139 -7.33 0.76 9.87
N VAL A 140 -8.29 0.19 9.15
CA VAL A 140 -8.25 0.12 7.69
C VAL A 140 -8.52 1.50 7.11
N ARG A 141 -7.61 1.99 6.27
CA ARG A 141 -7.87 3.17 5.44
C ARG A 141 -8.87 2.78 4.36
N THR A 142 -10.12 3.17 4.53
CA THR A 142 -11.12 3.04 3.47
C THR A 142 -10.72 3.97 2.33
N ASN A 143 -10.65 3.44 1.11
CA ASN A 143 -10.63 4.24 -0.11
C ASN A 143 -12.01 4.89 -0.28
N HIS A 144 -12.47 5.69 0.68
CA HIS A 144 -13.48 6.68 0.41
C HIS A 144 -12.82 7.70 -0.50
N TYR A 145 -12.87 7.46 -1.81
CA TYR A 145 -13.07 8.55 -2.74
C TYR A 145 -14.34 9.26 -2.26
N ASP A 146 -14.19 10.26 -1.40
CA ASP A 146 -15.28 11.13 -0.95
C ASP A 146 -15.78 12.08 -2.07
N GLY A 147 -15.28 11.89 -3.29
CA GLY A 147 -15.60 12.73 -4.44
C GLY A 147 -14.99 14.13 -4.37
N SER A 148 -14.23 14.48 -3.33
CA SER A 148 -13.64 15.82 -3.19
C SER A 148 -12.60 16.14 -4.29
N TYR A 149 -12.01 15.11 -4.90
CA TYR A 149 -11.16 15.24 -6.09
C TYR A 149 -11.92 15.22 -7.42
N LEU A 150 -13.17 14.74 -7.46
CA LEU A 150 -13.98 14.78 -8.68
C LEU A 150 -14.42 16.21 -9.02
N ASP A 151 -14.52 17.10 -8.03
CA ASP A 151 -14.70 18.54 -8.27
C ASP A 151 -13.50 19.18 -8.97
N GLN A 152 -12.28 18.66 -8.74
CA GLN A 152 -11.07 19.11 -9.44
C GLN A 152 -10.88 18.39 -10.80
N ILE A 153 -11.25 17.12 -10.91
CA ILE A 153 -11.12 16.31 -12.16
C ILE A 153 -12.20 16.69 -13.19
N SER A 154 -13.38 17.19 -12.78
CA SER A 154 -14.41 17.69 -13.69
C SER A 154 -13.88 18.76 -14.67
N LEU A 155 -12.89 19.55 -14.25
CA LEU A 155 -12.21 20.54 -15.09
C LEU A 155 -11.28 19.93 -16.15
N VAL A 156 -10.77 18.71 -15.94
CA VAL A 156 -9.77 18.07 -16.80
C VAL A 156 -10.41 17.08 -17.78
N VAL A 157 -11.50 16.42 -17.40
CA VAL A 157 -12.12 15.33 -18.20
C VAL A 157 -13.41 15.78 -18.92
N GLY A 158 -13.81 17.06 -18.79
CA GLY A 158 -14.94 17.62 -19.53
C GLY A 158 -16.33 17.10 -19.10
N GLY A 159 -16.44 16.55 -17.90
CA GLY A 159 -17.73 16.11 -17.34
C GLY A 159 -18.60 17.31 -16.98
N ARG A 160 -19.75 17.47 -17.64
CA ARG A 160 -20.75 18.50 -17.29
C ARG A 160 -21.17 18.35 -15.83
N ARG A 161 -21.15 19.46 -15.09
CA ARG A 161 -21.72 19.55 -13.74
C ARG A 161 -23.19 19.11 -13.79
N HIS A 162 -23.51 17.97 -13.20
CA HIS A 162 -24.86 17.75 -12.72
C HIS A 162 -25.00 18.54 -11.43
N SER A 163 -25.54 19.76 -11.53
CA SER A 163 -26.05 20.47 -10.36
C SER A 163 -27.08 19.58 -9.69
N ARG A 164 -26.77 19.09 -8.47
CA ARG A 164 -27.82 18.58 -7.58
C ARG A 164 -28.71 19.77 -7.27
N LEU A 165 -29.89 19.80 -7.89
CA LEU A 165 -30.99 20.64 -7.42
C LEU A 165 -31.29 20.20 -5.99
N SER A 166 -30.93 21.05 -5.02
CA SER A 166 -31.42 20.93 -3.65
C SER A 166 -32.95 21.01 -3.68
N SER A 167 -33.62 19.89 -3.49
CA SER A 167 -35.03 19.89 -3.13
C SER A 167 -35.12 20.43 -1.70
N CYS A 168 -35.48 21.70 -1.57
CA CYS A 168 -35.93 22.28 -0.31
C CYS A 168 -37.17 21.50 0.16
N SER A 169 -36.98 20.66 1.17
CA SER A 169 -38.05 20.27 2.07
C SER A 169 -38.11 21.33 3.17
N HIS A 170 -39.20 22.10 3.20
CA HIS A 170 -39.63 22.81 4.40
C HIS A 170 -40.99 22.27 4.84
N LEU A 171 -41.05 22.06 6.15
CA LEU A 171 -42.04 21.35 6.94
C LEU A 171 -43.39 22.08 7.07
N ASN A 172 -44.45 21.26 7.19
CA ASN A 172 -45.60 21.32 8.10
C ASN A 172 -46.46 22.61 8.23
N GLY A 173 -47.76 22.43 7.96
CA GLY A 173 -48.82 22.60 8.97
C GLY A 173 -49.43 23.99 9.16
N PHE A 174 -50.57 24.25 8.53
CA PHE A 174 -51.89 24.57 9.13
C PHE A 174 -52.95 24.64 8.02
#